data_AF-A0A5J5Q610-F1
#
_entry.id   AF-A0A5J5Q610-F1
#
_cell.length_a   1.000
_cell.length_b   1.000
_cell.length_c   1.000
_cell.angle_alpha   90.00
_cell.angle_beta   90.00
_cell.angle_gamma   90.00
#
_symmetry.space_group_name_H-M   'P 1'
#
loop_
_entity.id
_entity.type
_entity.pdbx_description
1 polymer ?
#
loop_
_entity_poly.entity_id
_entity_poly.type
_entity_poly.pdbx_seq_one_letter_code
_entity_poly.pdbx_strand_id
1 'polypeptide(L)'
;MQADGKKIVDPSRQSTLSSHLKMELLQLLRVAVVSRGPDTELLVANPVELSSKGRPLVFYDITRALKMLNTCIFSAEVGRHMIGDREWEVYRFY
;
A
#
# COMPACT_ATOMS: atom_id res chain seq x y z
N MET A 1 18.01 2.73 11.10
CA MET A 1 18.36 4.07 11.65
C MET A 1 19.42 3.90 12.73
N GLN A 2 20.28 4.89 12.92
CA GLN A 2 21.21 4.88 14.05
C GLN A 2 20.40 5.19 15.32
N ALA A 3 20.43 4.30 16.31
CA ALA A 3 19.55 4.39 17.48
C ALA A 3 19.91 5.54 18.44
N ASP A 4 21.09 6.13 18.26
CA ASP A 4 21.60 7.27 19.04
C ASP A 4 21.08 8.63 18.57
N GLY A 5 20.24 8.66 17.53
CA GLY A 5 19.67 9.89 16.96
C GLY A 5 20.70 10.78 16.25
N LYS A 6 21.95 10.31 16.08
CA LYS A 6 22.99 11.08 15.41
C LYS A 6 22.80 11.03 13.90
N LYS A 7 23.36 12.03 13.22
CA LYS A 7 23.38 12.11 11.76
C LYS A 7 24.08 10.87 11.19
N ILE A 8 23.44 10.22 10.22
CA ILE A 8 24.05 9.13 9.45
C ILE A 8 25.11 9.77 8.55
N VAL A 9 26.40 9.61 8.88
CA VAL A 9 27.52 10.17 8.11
C VAL A 9 28.18 9.14 7.18
N ASP A 10 27.95 7.86 7.43
CA ASP A 10 28.49 6.78 6.60
C ASP A 10 27.86 6.80 5.19
N PRO A 11 28.65 6.90 4.11
CA PRO A 11 28.14 6.99 2.75
C PRO A 11 27.32 5.77 2.31
N SER A 12 27.68 4.56 2.75
CA SER A 12 26.96 3.32 2.39
C SER A 12 25.58 3.24 3.07
N ARG A 13 25.49 3.73 4.31
CA ARG A 13 24.22 3.81 5.04
C ARG A 13 23.34 4.93 4.50
N GLN A 14 23.91 6.06 4.08
CA GLN A 14 23.17 7.12 3.40
C GLN A 14 22.62 6.64 2.05
N SER A 15 23.42 5.93 1.25
CA SER A 15 22.97 5.41 -0.06
C SER A 15 21.86 4.37 0.10
N THR A 16 21.98 3.46 1.07
CA THR A 16 20.95 2.46 1.40
C THR A 16 19.66 3.13 1.88
N LEU A 17 19.76 4.15 2.73
CA LEU A 17 18.57 4.90 3.15
C LEU A 17 17.91 5.62 1.96
N SER A 18 18.71 6.25 1.10
CA SER A 18 18.21 6.94 -0.09
C SER A 18 17.52 5.98 -1.06
N SER A 19 18.08 4.79 -1.28
CA SER A 19 17.47 3.79 -2.17
C SER A 19 16.13 3.29 -1.61
N HIS A 20 16.04 3.02 -0.31
CA HIS A 20 14.78 2.63 0.33
C HIS A 20 13.73 3.74 0.22
N LEU A 21 14.09 5.00 0.51
CA LEU A 21 13.17 6.13 0.36
C LEU A 21 12.70 6.30 -1.09
N LYS A 22 13.60 6.18 -2.07
CA LYS A 22 13.23 6.21 -3.49
C LYS A 22 12.28 5.07 -3.84
N MET A 23 12.51 3.87 -3.33
CA MET A 23 11.62 2.73 -3.55
C MET A 23 10.23 2.98 -2.97
N GLU A 24 10.12 3.53 -1.76
CA GLU A 24 8.82 3.88 -1.16
C GLU A 24 8.11 4.99 -1.94
N LEU A 25 8.84 5.98 -2.45
CA LEU A 25 8.26 7.07 -3.25
C LEU A 25 7.83 6.63 -4.65
N LEU A 26 8.54 5.67 -5.25
CA LEU A 26 8.25 5.16 -6.59
C LEU A 26 7.16 4.09 -6.58
N GLN A 27 6.93 3.41 -5.46
CA GLN A 27 5.94 2.35 -5.35
C GLN A 27 4.64 2.90 -4.74
N LEU A 28 3.92 3.61 -5.61
CA LEU A 28 2.61 4.17 -5.31
C LEU A 28 1.55 3.09 -5.12
N LEU A 29 0.52 3.43 -4.34
CA LEU A 29 -0.75 2.71 -4.27
C LEU A 29 -1.22 2.38 -5.69
N ARG A 30 -1.55 1.11 -5.96
CA ARG A 30 -2.11 0.68 -7.24
C ARG A 30 -3.62 0.54 -7.10
N VAL A 31 -4.36 1.11 -8.05
CA VAL A 31 -5.81 1.05 -8.08
C VAL A 31 -6.24 0.50 -9.44
N ALA A 32 -7.12 -0.50 -9.43
CA ALA A 32 -7.68 -1.08 -10.63
C ALA A 32 -9.18 -1.36 -10.42
N VAL A 33 -9.96 -1.14 -11.46
CA VAL A 33 -11.35 -1.59 -11.54
C VAL A 33 -11.36 -2.76 -12.51
N VAL A 34 -11.84 -3.92 -12.04
CA VAL A 34 -11.83 -5.16 -12.81
C VAL A 34 -13.24 -5.73 -12.94
N SER A 35 -13.53 -6.36 -14.07
CA SER A 35 -14.78 -7.09 -14.29
C SER A 35 -14.73 -8.46 -13.62
N ARG A 36 -15.80 -8.84 -12.91
CA ARG A 36 -15.99 -10.16 -12.31
C ARG A 36 -17.36 -10.71 -12.70
N GLY A 37 -17.48 -11.20 -13.93
CA GLY A 37 -18.77 -11.60 -14.48
C GLY A 37 -19.65 -10.36 -14.74
N PRO A 38 -20.93 -10.34 -14.31
CA PRO A 38 -21.76 -9.15 -14.41
C PRO A 38 -21.37 -8.05 -13.41
N ASP A 39 -20.57 -8.39 -12.40
CA ASP A 39 -20.18 -7.49 -11.32
C ASP A 39 -18.87 -6.77 -11.63
N THR A 40 -18.62 -5.68 -10.92
CA THR A 40 -17.36 -4.95 -10.93
C THR A 40 -16.70 -5.05 -9.56
N GLU A 41 -15.39 -5.14 -9.54
CA GLU A 41 -14.59 -5.19 -8.32
C GLU A 41 -13.55 -4.07 -8.33
N LEU A 42 -13.44 -3.33 -7.23
CA LEU A 42 -12.37 -2.37 -7.00
C LEU A 42 -11.23 -3.07 -6.26
N LEU A 43 -10.04 -3.08 -6.88
CA LEU A 43 -8.80 -3.56 -6.30
C LEU A 43 -7.91 -2.38 -5.94
N VAL A 44 -7.48 -2.33 -4.69
CA VAL A 44 -6.47 -1.38 -4.22
C VAL A 44 -5.33 -2.15 -3.60
N ALA A 45 -4.15 -2.12 -4.23
CA ALA A 45 -2.95 -2.77 -3.72
C ALA A 45 -2.01 -1.72 -3.16
N ASN A 46 -1.79 -1.78 -1.85
CA ASN A 46 -0.83 -0.95 -1.14
C ASN A 46 0.42 -1.79 -0.80
N PRO A 47 1.63 -1.35 -1.18
CA PRO A 47 2.82 -2.07 -0.77
C PRO A 47 2.98 -1.97 0.75
N VAL A 48 3.32 -3.09 1.40
CA VAL A 48 3.60 -3.10 2.84
C VAL A 48 4.93 -2.37 3.07
N GLU A 49 4.98 -1.56 4.12
CA GLU A 49 6.20 -0.87 4.50
C GLU A 49 7.30 -1.88 4.85
N LEU A 50 8.57 -1.49 4.70
CA LEU A 50 9.70 -2.31 5.16
C LEU A 50 9.65 -2.68 6.66
N SER A 51 8.81 -1.99 7.43
CA SER A 51 8.52 -2.31 8.84
C SER A 51 7.53 -3.48 9.02
N SER A 52 7.05 -4.08 7.92
CA SER A 52 5.99 -5.10 7.85
C SER A 52 4.63 -4.63 8.41
N LYS A 53 4.49 -3.32 8.65
CA LYS A 53 3.23 -2.70 9.04
C LYS A 53 2.47 -2.27 7.79
N GLY A 54 1.16 -2.51 7.81
CA GLY A 54 0.27 -1.93 6.81
C GLY A 54 0.26 -0.41 6.95
N ARG A 55 0.00 0.28 5.84
CA ARG A 55 -0.20 1.73 5.88
C ARG A 55 -1.51 2.01 6.62
N PRO A 56 -1.49 2.82 7.68
CA PRO A 56 -2.72 3.14 8.39
C PRO A 56 -3.70 3.85 7.45
N LEU A 57 -5.00 3.66 7.72
CA LEU A 57 -6.13 4.37 7.10
C LEU A 57 -6.47 4.01 5.64
N VAL A 58 -5.72 3.17 4.94
CA VAL A 58 -6.03 2.84 3.53
C VAL A 58 -7.47 2.33 3.37
N PHE A 59 -7.91 1.38 4.21
CA PHE A 59 -9.30 0.90 4.18
C PHE A 59 -10.35 2.01 4.41
N TYR A 60 -10.07 2.91 5.37
CA TYR A 60 -10.96 4.03 5.67
C TYR A 60 -11.06 5.00 4.50
N ASP A 61 -9.94 5.34 3.88
CA ASP A 61 -9.89 6.26 2.74
C ASP A 61 -10.64 5.70 1.53
N ILE A 62 -10.50 4.39 1.27
CA ILE A 62 -11.23 3.72 0.17
C ILE A 62 -12.74 3.74 0.43
N THR A 63 -13.17 3.29 1.61
CA THR A 63 -14.61 3.28 1.96
C THR A 63 -15.21 4.69 1.97
N ARG A 64 -14.46 5.69 2.43
CA ARG A 64 -14.87 7.10 2.39
C ARG A 64 -15.01 7.61 0.96
N ALA A 65 -14.07 7.28 0.07
CA ALA A 65 -14.16 7.66 -1.34
C ALA A 65 -15.38 7.02 -2.03
N LEU A 66 -15.60 5.73 -1.83
CA LEU A 66 -16.79 5.02 -2.35
C LEU A 66 -18.09 5.65 -1.85
N LYS A 67 -18.15 6.01 -0.56
CA LYS A 67 -19.29 6.73 0.02
C LYS A 67 -19.51 8.09 -0.63
N MET A 68 -18.45 8.86 -0.89
CA MET A 68 -18.54 10.17 -1.57
C MET A 68 -19.04 10.03 -3.01
N LEU A 69 -18.77 8.90 -3.65
CA LEU A 69 -19.24 8.57 -4.99
C LEU A 69 -20.65 7.93 -5.00
N ASN A 70 -21.31 7.83 -3.84
CA ASN A 70 -22.58 7.12 -3.67
C ASN A 70 -22.54 5.67 -4.20
N THR A 71 -21.39 5.02 -4.10
CA THR A 71 -21.22 3.61 -4.47
C THR A 71 -21.52 2.72 -3.28
N CYS A 72 -22.43 1.75 -3.45
CA CYS A 72 -22.71 0.75 -2.44
C CYS A 72 -21.51 -0.18 -2.26
N ILE A 73 -21.28 -0.65 -1.04
CA ILE A 73 -20.28 -1.68 -0.74
C ILE A 73 -21.06 -2.89 -0.24
N PHE A 74 -21.11 -3.95 -1.02
CA PHE A 74 -21.74 -5.22 -0.67
C PHE A 74 -20.81 -6.08 0.17
N SER A 75 -19.52 -6.11 -0.17
CA SER A 75 -18.50 -6.79 0.63
C SER A 75 -17.12 -6.17 0.45
N ALA A 76 -16.26 -6.40 1.44
CA ALA A 76 -14.88 -5.96 1.40
C ALA A 76 -13.96 -7.02 1.99
N GLU A 77 -12.84 -7.27 1.32
CA GLU A 77 -11.80 -8.22 1.76
C GLU A 77 -10.45 -7.51 1.81
N VAL A 78 -9.61 -7.89 2.77
CA VAL A 78 -8.21 -7.48 2.83
C VAL A 78 -7.33 -8.71 2.97
N GLY A 79 -6.30 -8.79 2.14
CA GLY A 79 -5.37 -9.91 2.14
C GLY A 79 -3.94 -9.48 1.83
N ARG A 80 -2.96 -10.18 2.42
CA ARG A 80 -1.54 -9.96 2.15
C ARG A 80 -1.04 -10.92 1.09
N HIS A 81 -0.32 -10.40 0.10
CA HIS A 81 0.16 -11.13 -1.05
C HIS A 81 1.62 -10.79 -1.33
N MET A 82 2.44 -11.81 -1.58
CA MET A 82 3.80 -11.62 -2.06
C MET A 82 3.77 -11.44 -3.58
N ILE A 83 4.32 -10.32 -4.06
CA ILE A 83 4.50 -10.04 -5.49
C ILE A 83 5.99 -9.77 -5.70
N GLY A 84 6.68 -10.73 -6.30
CA GLY A 84 8.15 -10.72 -6.33
C GLY A 84 8.71 -10.89 -4.92
N ASP A 85 9.58 -9.97 -4.52
CA ASP A 85 10.24 -9.92 -3.21
C ASP A 85 9.51 -9.02 -2.20
N ARG A 86 8.36 -8.43 -2.56
CA ARG A 86 7.63 -7.48 -1.71
C ARG A 86 6.25 -7.99 -1.32
N GLU A 87 5.87 -7.74 -0.06
CA GLU A 87 4.53 -7.98 0.45
C GLU A 87 3.61 -6.79 0.12
N TRP A 88 2.37 -7.10 -0.26
CA TRP A 88 1.33 -6.13 -0.61
C TRP A 88 0.07 -6.43 0.17
N GLU A 89 -0.54 -5.39 0.73
CA GLU A 89 -1.88 -5.46 1.28
C GLU A 89 -2.86 -5.09 0.17
N VAL A 90 -3.67 -6.06 -0.23
CA VAL A 90 -4.64 -5.94 -1.31
C VAL A 90 -6.02 -5.85 -0.70
N TYR A 91 -6.69 -4.75 -1.00
CA TYR A 91 -8.05 -4.45 -0.62
C TYR A 91 -8.97 -4.69 -1.81
N ARG A 92 -10.05 -5.41 -1.58
CA ARG A 92 -11.01 -5.81 -2.60
C ARG A 92 -12.38 -5.33 -2.15
N PHE A 93 -13.07 -4.57 -2.98
CA PHE A 93 -14.42 -4.08 -2.71
C PHE A 93 -15.37 -4.48 -3.83
N TYR A 94 -16.52 -5.00 -3.43
CA TYR A 94 -17.62 -5.43 -4.30
C TYR A 94 -18.86 -4.59 -4.01
#